data_AF-A0A5D2VJY9-F1
#
_entry.id   AF-A0A5D2VJY9-F1
#
_cell.length_a   1.000
_cell.length_b   1.000
_cell.length_c   1.000
_cell.angle_alpha   90.00
_cell.angle_beta   90.00
_cell.angle_gamma   90.00
#
_symmetry.space_group_name_H-M   'P 1'
#
loop_
_entity.id
_entity.type
_entity.pdbx_description
1 polymer ?
#
loop_
_entity_poly.entity_id
_entity_poly.type
_entity_poly.pdbx_seq_one_letter_code
_entity_poly.pdbx_strand_id
1 'polypeptide(L)' 'MWRDEKRLYSTTKFILYTVRGFNFLLIGVLGLGLDDSNEPTLNFKTLVNQSFLVALEIIFYIGYLIAFVVKSPIIPLHT' A
#
# COMPACT_ATOMS: atom_id res chain seq x y z
N MET A 1 9.87 -18.57 20.76
CA MET A 1 8.82 -17.88 19.98
C MET A 1 8.27 -18.69 18.78
N TRP A 2 8.55 -19.99 18.65
CA TRP A 2 8.06 -20.80 17.50
C TRP A 2 6.95 -21.81 17.87
N ARG A 3 6.46 -21.78 19.11
CA ARG A 3 5.42 -22.69 19.60
C ARG A 3 4.53 -21.97 20.59
N ASP A 4 3.50 -21.34 20.08
CA ASP A 4 2.37 -20.81 20.85
C ASP A 4 1.11 -21.61 20.48
N GLU A 5 0.24 -21.90 21.44
CA GLU A 5 -1.02 -22.63 21.18
C GLU A 5 -1.92 -21.90 20.18
N LYS A 6 -1.77 -20.56 20.08
CA LYS A 6 -2.53 -19.69 19.19
C LYS A 6 -1.85 -19.43 17.83
N ARG A 7 -0.91 -20.27 17.38
CA ARG A 7 -0.19 -20.10 16.10
C ARG A 7 -1.12 -19.91 14.91
N LEU A 8 -2.23 -20.65 14.84
CA LEU A 8 -3.20 -20.52 13.75
C LEU A 8 -3.88 -19.13 13.78
N TYR A 9 -4.32 -18.68 14.95
CA TYR A 9 -4.92 -17.35 15.11
C TYR A 9 -3.94 -16.22 14.76
N SER A 10 -2.70 -16.29 15.26
CA SER A 10 -1.67 -15.28 14.97
C SER A 10 -1.28 -15.24 13.50
N THR A 11 -1.16 -16.42 12.85
CA THR A 11 -0.84 -16.51 11.42
C THR A 11 -1.97 -15.94 10.57
N THR A 12 -3.22 -16.31 10.86
CA THR A 12 -4.38 -15.80 10.12
C THR A 12 -4.55 -14.28 10.31
N LYS A 13 -4.39 -13.77 11.54
CA LYS A 13 -4.39 -12.32 11.81
C LYS A 13 -3.28 -11.64 11.00
N PHE A 14 -2.05 -12.15 11.04
CA PHE A 14 -0.95 -11.58 10.27
C PHE A 14 -1.22 -11.53 8.76
N ILE A 15 -1.71 -12.63 8.17
CA ILE A 15 -2.02 -12.70 6.73
C ILE A 15 -3.13 -11.72 6.37
N LEU A 16 -4.23 -11.67 7.13
CA LEU A 16 -5.35 -10.76 6.87
C LEU A 16 -4.93 -9.29 6.90
N TYR A 17 -4.10 -8.90 7.87
CA TYR A 17 -3.58 -7.53 7.95
C TYR A 17 -2.61 -7.22 6.81
N THR A 18 -1.81 -8.20 6.38
CA THR A 18 -0.87 -8.06 5.26
C THR A 18 -1.61 -7.90 3.93
N VAL A 19 -2.62 -8.73 3.67
CA VAL A 19 -3.43 -8.68 2.44
C VAL A 19 -4.19 -7.36 2.34
N ARG A 20 -4.73 -6.86 3.46
CA ARG A 20 -5.45 -5.58 3.48
C ARG A 20 -4.56 -4.39 3.11
N GLY A 21 -3.31 -4.36 3.60
CA GLY A 21 -2.35 -3.31 3.23
C GLY A 21 -1.88 -3.42 1.77
N PHE A 22 -1.68 -4.65 1.26
CA PHE A 22 -1.22 -4.88 -0.11
C PHE A 22 -2.20 -4.37 -1.18
N ASN A 23 -3.51 -4.55 -0.96
CA ASN A 23 -4.53 -4.11 -1.92
C ASN A 23 -4.50 -2.59 -2.17
N PHE A 24 -4.26 -1.78 -1.13
CA PHE A 24 -4.14 -0.33 -1.29
C PHE A 24 -2.92 0.08 -2.10
N LEU A 25 -1.77 -0.57 -1.88
CA LEU A 25 -0.56 -0.32 -2.66
C LEU A 25 -0.76 -0.71 -4.14
N LEU A 26 -1.40 -1.86 -4.38
CA LEU A 26 -1.66 -2.37 -5.72
C LEU A 26 -2.55 -1.41 -6.52
N ILE A 27 -3.66 -0.94 -5.92
CA ILE A 27 -4.57 0.01 -6.56
C ILE A 27 -3.85 1.34 -6.85
N GLY A 28 -3.03 1.84 -5.92
CA GLY A 28 -2.27 3.07 -6.12
C GLY A 28 -1.29 2.96 -7.29
N VAL A 29 -0.50 1.87 -7.35
CA VAL A 29 0.54 1.71 -8.37
C VAL A 29 -0.07 1.49 -9.75
N LEU A 30 -1.20 0.77 -9.82
CA LEU A 30 -1.96 0.61 -11.06
C LEU A 30 -2.60 1.93 -11.48
N GLY A 31 -3.11 2.73 -10.54
CA GLY A 31 -3.65 4.06 -10.82
C GLY A 31 -2.59 4.97 -11.44
N LEU A 32 -1.40 5.05 -10.85
CA LEU A 32 -0.29 5.85 -11.39
C LEU A 32 0.20 5.33 -12.74
N GLY A 33 0.33 4.01 -12.90
CA GLY A 33 0.85 3.40 -14.12
C GLY A 33 -0.10 3.46 -15.31
N LEU A 34 -1.40 3.69 -15.09
CA LEU A 34 -2.43 3.80 -16.14
C LEU A 34 -2.84 5.24 -16.42
N ASP A 35 -2.37 6.21 -15.63
CA ASP A 35 -2.73 7.62 -15.78
C ASP A 35 -2.04 8.29 -16.98
N ASP A 36 -0.91 7.74 -17.45
CA ASP A 36 -0.24 8.25 -18.66
C ASP A 36 -1.00 7.85 -19.93
N SER A 37 -1.21 8.83 -20.82
CA SER A 37 -2.03 8.68 -22.01
C SER A 37 -1.34 7.94 -23.15
N ASN A 38 0.00 7.84 -23.13
CA ASN A 38 0.78 7.27 -24.22
C ASN A 38 1.08 5.79 -24.01
N GLU A 39 1.67 5.42 -22.86
CA GLU A 39 1.99 4.02 -22.56
C GLU A 39 1.93 3.76 -21.05
N PRO A 40 1.29 2.66 -20.61
CA PRO A 40 1.27 2.34 -19.20
C PRO A 40 2.67 1.95 -18.72
N THR A 41 3.25 2.76 -17.84
CA THR A 41 4.63 2.58 -17.37
C THR A 41 4.74 2.64 -15.85
N LEU A 42 5.55 1.75 -15.29
CA LEU A 42 5.89 1.71 -13.87
C LEU A 42 7.34 2.15 -13.62
N ASN A 43 7.95 2.84 -14.59
CA ASN A 43 9.30 3.35 -14.44
C ASN A 43 9.32 4.53 -13.47
N PHE A 44 10.04 4.39 -12.35
CA PHE A 44 10.15 5.44 -11.33
C PHE A 44 10.63 6.78 -11.91
N LYS A 45 11.56 6.76 -12.87
CA LYS A 45 12.09 7.99 -13.45
C LYS A 45 11.06 8.73 -14.28
N THR A 46 10.15 8.03 -14.96
CA THR A 46 9.09 8.67 -15.74
C THR A 46 7.99 9.18 -14.80
N LEU A 47 7.56 8.36 -13.83
CA LEU A 47 6.53 8.71 -12.86
C LEU A 47 6.87 9.95 -12.02
N VAL A 48 8.13 10.10 -11.57
CA VAL A 48 8.53 11.26 -10.77
C VAL A 48 8.58 12.56 -11.59
N ASN A 49 8.78 12.46 -12.91
CA ASN A 49 8.81 13.63 -13.80
C ASN A 49 7.45 13.91 -14.47
N GLN A 50 6.46 13.04 -14.26
CA GLN A 50 5.12 13.21 -14.79
C GLN A 50 4.36 14.25 -13.95
N SER A 51 3.63 15.13 -14.63
CA SER A 51 2.79 16.13 -13.97
C SER A 51 1.41 15.54 -13.74
N PHE A 52 1.05 15.31 -12.47
CA PHE A 52 -0.28 14.85 -12.08
C PHE A 52 -1.16 16.03 -11.66
N LEU A 53 -2.48 15.82 -11.70
CA LEU A 53 -3.41 16.78 -11.09
C LEU A 53 -3.22 16.76 -9.57
N VAL A 54 -3.12 17.93 -8.93
CA VAL A 54 -2.93 18.05 -7.46
C VAL A 54 -3.97 17.24 -6.67
N ALA A 55 -5.22 17.19 -7.14
CA ALA A 55 -6.27 16.40 -6.48
C ALA A 55 -5.97 14.88 -6.51
N LEU A 56 -5.43 14.38 -7.62
CA LEU A 56 -5.07 12.98 -7.82
C LEU A 56 -3.86 12.61 -6.94
N GLU A 57 -2.86 13.50 -6.87
CA GLU A 57 -1.69 13.34 -5.99
C GLU A 57 -2.09 13.22 -4.53
N ILE A 58 -3.01 14.06 -4.04
CA ILE A 58 -3.50 14.01 -2.66
C ILE A 58 -4.21 12.68 -2.37
N ILE A 59 -5.04 12.19 -3.31
CA ILE A 59 -5.75 10.91 -3.16
C ILE A 59 -4.76 9.75 -3.07
N PHE A 60 -3.78 9.69 -3.98
CA PHE A 60 -2.76 8.66 -3.95
C PHE A 60 -1.89 8.76 -2.69
N TYR A 61 -1.50 9.96 -2.30
CA TYR A 61 -0.70 10.19 -1.09
C TYR A 61 -1.41 9.67 0.17
N ILE A 62 -2.69 10.01 0.35
CA ILE A 62 -3.49 9.51 1.48
C ILE A 62 -3.64 7.98 1.42
N GLY A 63 -3.88 7.42 0.22
CA GLY A 63 -3.98 5.97 0.03
C GLY A 63 -2.70 5.23 0.40
N TYR A 64 -1.55 5.72 -0.05
CA TYR A 64 -0.24 5.19 0.31
C TYR A 64 0.06 5.35 1.80
N LEU A 65 -0.27 6.51 2.38
CA LEU A 65 -0.09 6.76 3.81
C LEU A 65 -0.85 5.73 4.66
N ILE A 66 -2.10 5.43 4.32
CA ILE A 66 -2.90 4.40 5.01
C ILE A 66 -2.24 3.03 4.88
N ALA A 67 -1.80 2.67 3.67
CA ALA A 67 -1.14 1.38 3.42
C ALA A 67 0.16 1.22 4.23
N PHE A 68 0.95 2.29 4.33
CA PHE A 68 2.18 2.30 5.13
C PHE A 68 1.90 2.31 6.63
N VAL A 69 0.90 3.04 7.12
CA VAL A 69 0.52 3.06 8.54
C VAL A 69 0.04 1.69 9.01
N VAL A 70 -0.72 0.95 8.19
CA VAL A 70 -1.17 -0.41 8.53
C VAL A 70 0.00 -1.39 8.68
N LYS A 71 1.10 -1.17 7.96
CA LYS A 71 2.28 -2.05 7.94
C LYS A 71 3.39 -1.58 8.90
N SER A 72 3.45 -0.28 9.18
CA SER A 72 4.49 0.32 10.00
C SER A 72 4.11 0.26 11.48
N PRO A 73 5.01 -0.16 12.39
CA PRO A 73 4.76 -0.23 13.83
C PRO A 73 4.79 1.17 14.49
N ILE A 74 4.27 2.21 13.81
CA ILE A 74 4.30 3.61 14.29
C ILE A 74 3.17 3.87 15.29
N ILE A 75 2.02 3.23 15.09
CA ILE A 75 0.91 3.29 16.05
C ILE A 75 0.81 1.91 16.68
N PRO A 76 0.93 1.78 18.01
CA PRO A 76 0.75 0.53 18.69
C PRO A 76 -0.75 0.22 18.73
N LEU A 77 -1.34 -0.17 17.60
CA LEU A 77 -2.60 -0.92 17.60
C LEU A 77 -2.26 -2.37 17.94
N HIS A 78 -1.74 -2.55 19.15
CA HIS A 78 -1.35 -3.84 19.72
C HIS A 78 -2.44 -4.31 20.68
N THR A 79 -3.56 -4.78 20.11
CA THR A 79 -4.44 -5.81 20.69
C THR A 79 -4.96 -6.72 19.58
#